data_AF-D3UI40-F1
#
_entry.id   AF-D3UI40-F1
#
_cell.length_a   1.000
_cell.length_b   1.000
_cell.length_c   1.000
_cell.angle_alpha   90.00
_cell.angle_beta   90.00
_cell.angle_gamma   90.00
#
_symmetry.space_group_name_H-M   'P 1'
#
loop_
_entity.id
_entity.type
_entity.pdbx_description
1 polymer ?
#
loop_
_entity_poly.entity_id
_entity_poly.type
_entity_poly.pdbx_seq_one_letter_code
_entity_poly.pdbx_strand_id
1 'polypeptide(L)'
;MQKFEFFFQQLQEKINDIKDTWEIYKIFESERQKFKEEEKEYSGEIQSYQEILRDYRQKIKLTKLELEGLQKKIKEEEEALSSLKEKKDQHKILEMMQTLQQQKKQIQEKKRKIMPNALKEVKVYNKHGKIAGMQPAENLYGEELYQKYRVALKESRELKNKISDLELENRQLRIEVRDSYAELALQELGEKM
;
A
#
# COMPACT_ATOMS: atom_id res chain seq x y z
N MET A 1 32.20 -24.28 -46.32
CA MET A 1 33.35 -25.15 -46.71
C MET A 1 32.89 -26.53 -47.15
N GLN A 2 32.07 -27.25 -46.38
CA GLN A 2 31.60 -28.61 -46.74
C GLN A 2 30.93 -28.76 -48.12
N LYS A 3 30.07 -27.81 -48.56
CA LYS A 3 29.46 -27.85 -49.90
C LYS A 3 30.47 -27.71 -51.04
N PHE A 4 31.51 -26.90 -50.83
CA PHE A 4 32.57 -26.68 -51.83
C PHE A 4 33.46 -27.91 -51.94
N GLU A 5 33.86 -28.48 -50.81
CA GLU A 5 34.61 -29.75 -50.76
C GLU A 5 33.82 -30.89 -51.43
N PHE A 6 32.50 -30.97 -51.19
CA PHE A 6 31.61 -31.93 -51.83
C PHE A 6 31.50 -31.72 -53.34
N PHE A 7 31.39 -30.48 -53.81
CA PHE A 7 31.40 -30.17 -55.25
C PHE A 7 32.71 -30.62 -55.91
N PHE A 8 33.86 -30.35 -55.29
CA PHE A 8 35.16 -30.77 -55.83
C PHE A 8 35.36 -32.28 -55.84
N GLN A 9 34.86 -33.00 -54.83
CA GLN A 9 34.85 -34.47 -54.82
C GLN A 9 33.98 -35.03 -55.96
N GLN A 10 32.77 -34.51 -56.15
CA GLN A 10 31.89 -34.90 -57.26
C GLN A 10 32.48 -34.56 -58.63
N LEU A 11 33.22 -33.45 -58.72
CA LEU A 11 33.88 -33.02 -59.95
C LEU A 11 35.10 -33.89 -60.27
N GLN A 12 35.86 -34.33 -59.27
CA GLN A 12 36.95 -35.30 -59.43
C GLN A 12 36.46 -36.67 -59.91
N GLU A 13 35.31 -37.14 -59.41
CA GLU A 13 34.70 -38.40 -59.88
C GLU A 13 34.24 -38.30 -61.34
N LYS A 14 33.62 -37.18 -61.74
CA LYS A 14 33.10 -36.97 -63.10
C LYS A 14 34.16 -36.59 -64.12
N ILE A 15 35.30 -36.01 -63.71
CA ILE A 15 36.39 -35.61 -64.62
C ILE A 15 36.95 -36.78 -65.42
N ASN A 16 37.02 -37.97 -64.81
CA ASN A 16 37.58 -39.16 -65.46
C ASN A 16 36.73 -39.65 -66.66
N ASP A 17 35.44 -39.28 -66.70
CA ASP A 17 34.50 -39.65 -67.76
C ASP A 17 34.31 -38.56 -68.83
N ILE A 18 34.81 -37.35 -68.58
CA ILE A 18 34.66 -36.19 -69.48
C ILE A 18 35.77 -36.21 -70.53
N LYS A 19 35.38 -36.37 -71.80
CA LYS A 19 36.32 -36.40 -72.92
C LYS A 19 36.59 -35.02 -73.53
N ASP A 20 35.66 -34.08 -73.36
CA ASP A 20 35.72 -32.76 -73.96
C ASP A 20 35.77 -31.64 -72.91
N THR A 21 36.73 -30.73 -73.06
CA THR A 21 36.96 -29.61 -72.13
C THR A 21 35.75 -28.67 -71.98
N TRP A 22 34.86 -28.66 -72.97
CA TRP A 22 33.62 -27.88 -72.96
C TRP A 22 32.59 -28.37 -71.92
N GLU A 23 32.57 -29.65 -71.59
CA GLU A 23 31.66 -30.20 -70.58
C GLU A 23 32.06 -29.74 -69.17
N ILE A 24 33.37 -29.64 -68.92
CA ILE A 24 33.92 -29.08 -67.68
C ILE A 24 33.47 -27.62 -67.54
N TYR A 25 33.63 -26.80 -68.60
CA TYR A 25 33.18 -25.41 -68.60
C TYR A 25 31.69 -25.28 -68.28
N LYS A 26 30.84 -26.15 -68.86
CA LYS A 26 29.39 -26.14 -68.61
C LYS A 26 29.04 -26.47 -67.16
N ILE A 27 29.74 -27.42 -66.53
CA ILE A 27 29.54 -27.75 -65.11
C ILE A 27 29.87 -26.53 -64.23
N PHE A 28 31.03 -25.91 -64.43
CA PHE A 28 31.42 -24.73 -63.65
C PHE A 28 30.47 -23.54 -63.87
N GLU A 29 30.03 -23.30 -65.11
CA GLU A 29 29.10 -22.19 -65.37
C GLU A 29 27.72 -22.46 -64.75
N SER A 30 27.25 -23.71 -64.75
CA SER A 30 26.00 -24.09 -64.07
C SER A 30 26.06 -23.91 -62.55
N GLU A 31 27.17 -24.30 -61.92
CA GLU A 31 27.34 -24.15 -60.47
C GLU A 31 27.56 -22.68 -60.09
N ARG A 32 28.24 -21.91 -60.95
CA ARG A 32 28.36 -20.46 -60.81
C ARG A 32 27.00 -19.77 -60.91
N GLN A 33 26.11 -20.22 -61.78
CA GLN A 33 24.75 -19.69 -61.86
C GLN A 33 23.95 -20.00 -60.59
N LYS A 34 23.97 -21.24 -60.10
CA LYS A 34 23.35 -21.60 -58.82
C LYS A 34 23.89 -20.76 -57.66
N PHE A 35 25.21 -20.58 -57.59
CA PHE A 35 25.81 -19.77 -56.55
C PHE A 35 25.34 -18.31 -56.60
N LYS A 36 25.19 -17.74 -57.80
CA LYS A 36 24.63 -16.39 -57.97
C LYS A 36 23.15 -16.31 -57.59
N GLU A 37 22.38 -17.38 -57.80
CA GLU A 37 20.99 -17.46 -57.36
C GLU A 37 20.90 -17.55 -55.84
N GLU A 38 21.67 -18.44 -55.20
CA GLU A 38 21.78 -18.54 -53.73
C GLU A 38 22.24 -17.20 -53.12
N GLU A 39 23.24 -16.54 -53.71
CA GLU A 39 23.72 -15.22 -53.25
C GLU A 39 22.61 -14.17 -53.30
N LYS A 40 21.80 -14.14 -54.37
CA LYS A 40 20.67 -13.23 -54.48
C LYS A 40 19.58 -13.54 -53.48
N GLU A 41 19.25 -14.81 -53.28
CA GLU A 41 18.26 -15.25 -52.30
C GLU A 41 18.68 -14.83 -50.89
N TYR A 42 19.91 -15.17 -50.46
CA TYR A 42 20.41 -14.76 -49.15
C TYR A 42 20.50 -13.23 -49.01
N SER A 43 20.90 -12.52 -50.06
CA SER A 43 20.91 -11.05 -50.04
C SER A 43 19.51 -10.48 -49.81
N GLY A 44 18.51 -11.03 -50.50
CA GLY A 44 17.10 -10.66 -50.32
C GLY A 44 16.59 -10.99 -48.91
N GLU A 45 16.90 -12.17 -48.39
CA GLU A 45 16.55 -12.55 -47.01
C GLU A 45 17.18 -11.59 -46.00
N ILE A 46 18.48 -11.27 -46.14
CA ILE A 46 19.18 -10.35 -45.25
C ILE A 46 18.51 -8.96 -45.27
N GLN A 47 18.15 -8.46 -46.45
CA GLN A 47 17.44 -7.18 -46.57
C GLN A 47 16.08 -7.23 -45.87
N SER A 48 15.30 -8.30 -46.08
CA SER A 48 14.01 -8.47 -45.42
C SER A 48 14.13 -8.52 -43.89
N TYR A 49 15.14 -9.23 -43.36
CA TYR A 49 15.40 -9.28 -41.93
C TYR A 49 15.86 -7.94 -41.37
N GLN A 50 16.63 -7.16 -42.13
CA GLN A 50 17.03 -5.81 -41.74
C GLN A 50 15.83 -4.86 -41.63
N GLU A 51 14.87 -4.94 -42.56
CA GLU A 51 13.62 -4.17 -42.50
C GLU A 51 12.78 -4.58 -41.28
N ILE A 52 12.59 -5.88 -41.07
CA ILE A 52 11.88 -6.40 -39.89
C ILE A 52 12.53 -5.93 -38.58
N LEU A 53 13.87 -5.96 -38.49
CA LEU A 53 14.59 -5.47 -37.32
C LEU A 53 14.42 -3.96 -37.12
N ARG A 54 14.36 -3.18 -38.19
CA ARG A 54 14.11 -1.74 -38.12
C ARG A 54 12.71 -1.45 -37.58
N ASP A 55 11.71 -2.19 -38.05
CA ASP A 55 10.33 -2.06 -37.59
C ASP A 55 10.19 -2.45 -36.12
N TYR A 56 10.81 -3.55 -35.68
CA TYR A 56 10.82 -3.93 -34.27
C TYR A 56 11.51 -2.90 -33.40
N ARG A 57 12.62 -2.31 -33.84
CA ARG A 57 13.29 -1.22 -33.09
C ARG A 57 12.38 0.00 -32.94
N GLN A 58 11.62 0.35 -33.98
CA GLN A 58 10.65 1.44 -33.90
C GLN A 58 9.50 1.11 -32.95
N LYS A 59 8.93 -0.09 -33.03
CA LYS A 59 7.89 -0.56 -32.10
C LYS A 59 8.38 -0.51 -30.66
N ILE A 60 9.56 -1.05 -30.37
CA ILE A 60 10.16 -1.00 -29.02
C ILE A 60 10.31 0.44 -28.54
N LYS A 61 10.74 1.37 -29.40
CA LYS A 61 10.87 2.78 -29.03
C LYS A 61 9.51 3.40 -28.68
N LEU A 62 8.48 3.14 -29.48
CA LEU A 62 7.13 3.64 -29.23
C LEU A 62 6.55 3.06 -27.93
N THR A 63 6.64 1.75 -27.73
CA THR A 63 6.15 1.09 -26.51
C THR A 63 6.88 1.57 -25.26
N LYS A 64 8.18 1.86 -25.33
CA LYS A 64 8.92 2.47 -24.21
C LYS A 64 8.38 3.86 -23.86
N LEU A 65 8.11 4.70 -24.84
CA LEU A 65 7.53 6.02 -24.61
C LEU A 65 6.13 5.93 -24.00
N GLU A 66 5.31 4.99 -24.47
CA GLU A 66 3.99 4.71 -23.89
C GLU A 66 4.08 4.24 -22.43
N LEU A 67 5.00 3.32 -22.14
CA LEU A 67 5.26 2.84 -20.77
C LEU A 67 5.69 3.98 -19.84
N GLU A 68 6.62 4.82 -20.27
CA GLU A 68 7.05 5.99 -19.49
C GLU A 68 5.88 6.96 -19.25
N GLY A 69 5.02 7.16 -20.25
CA GLY A 69 3.81 7.98 -20.12
C GLY A 69 2.80 7.40 -19.13
N LEU A 70 2.56 6.10 -19.17
CA LEU A 70 1.68 5.41 -18.22
C LEU A 70 2.24 5.43 -16.80
N GLN A 71 3.55 5.24 -16.63
CA GLN A 71 4.20 5.33 -15.32
C GLN A 71 4.06 6.71 -14.68
N LYS A 72 4.13 7.78 -15.47
CA LYS A 72 3.87 9.14 -14.96
C LYS A 72 2.42 9.30 -14.50
N LYS A 73 1.45 8.82 -15.28
CA LYS A 73 0.02 8.87 -14.90
C LYS A 73 -0.25 8.08 -13.63
N ILE A 74 0.35 6.90 -13.46
CA ILE A 74 0.22 6.10 -12.24
C ILE A 74 0.70 6.90 -11.03
N LYS A 75 1.87 7.54 -11.12
CA LYS A 75 2.39 8.38 -10.02
C LYS A 75 1.48 9.55 -9.70
N GLU A 76 0.97 10.25 -10.72
CA GLU A 76 0.02 11.36 -10.54
C GLU A 76 -1.29 10.89 -9.86
N GLU A 77 -1.82 9.73 -10.24
CA GLU A 77 -3.01 9.15 -9.62
C GLU A 77 -2.74 8.66 -8.19
N GLU A 78 -1.58 8.07 -7.91
CA GLU A 78 -1.18 7.66 -6.56
C GLU A 78 -1.07 8.86 -5.61
N GLU A 79 -0.44 9.96 -6.05
CA GLU A 79 -0.36 11.21 -5.30
C GLU A 79 -1.75 11.81 -5.04
N ALA A 80 -2.60 11.84 -6.07
CA ALA A 80 -3.99 12.30 -5.94
C ALA A 80 -4.77 11.45 -4.93
N LEU A 81 -4.63 10.13 -4.98
CA LEU A 81 -5.30 9.17 -4.11
C LEU A 81 -4.81 9.29 -2.66
N SER A 82 -3.51 9.50 -2.45
CA SER A 82 -2.95 9.80 -1.13
C SER A 82 -3.57 11.08 -0.55
N SER A 83 -3.61 12.16 -1.33
CA SER A 83 -4.19 13.44 -0.88
C SER A 83 -5.68 13.32 -0.53
N LEU A 84 -6.43 12.48 -1.26
CA LEU A 84 -7.84 12.22 -0.98
C LEU A 84 -8.04 11.39 0.28
N LYS A 85 -7.18 10.41 0.55
CA LYS A 85 -7.18 9.64 1.80
C LYS A 85 -6.92 10.56 2.99
N GLU A 86 -5.90 11.41 2.91
CA GLU A 86 -5.59 12.38 3.97
C GLU A 86 -6.78 13.31 4.25
N LYS A 87 -7.39 13.87 3.20
CA LYS A 87 -8.59 14.72 3.34
C LYS A 87 -9.77 13.96 3.98
N LYS A 88 -9.98 12.71 3.59
CA LYS A 88 -11.04 11.86 4.16
C LYS A 88 -10.81 11.60 5.64
N ASP A 89 -9.58 11.32 6.03
CA ASP A 89 -9.24 11.05 7.43
C ASP A 89 -9.31 12.32 8.28
N GLN A 90 -8.86 13.47 7.75
CA GLN A 90 -9.06 14.78 8.38
C GLN A 90 -10.55 15.06 8.61
N HIS A 91 -11.41 14.79 7.63
CA HIS A 91 -12.85 14.98 7.76
C HIS A 91 -13.46 14.11 8.87
N LYS A 92 -13.10 12.83 8.92
CA LYS A 92 -13.55 11.92 9.99
C LYS A 92 -13.11 12.40 11.38
N ILE A 93 -11.88 12.89 11.49
CA ILE A 93 -11.37 13.43 12.77
C ILE A 93 -12.21 14.65 13.18
N LEU A 94 -12.49 15.56 12.25
CA LEU A 94 -13.32 16.75 12.51
C LEU A 94 -14.74 16.37 12.97
N GLU A 95 -15.39 15.44 12.29
CA GLU A 95 -16.71 14.92 12.70
C GLU A 95 -16.67 14.29 14.09
N MET A 96 -15.65 13.47 14.37
CA MET A 96 -15.48 12.86 15.69
C MET A 96 -15.22 13.92 16.78
N MET A 97 -14.46 14.97 16.47
CA MET A 97 -14.21 16.07 17.39
C MET A 97 -15.50 16.83 17.72
N GLN A 98 -16.35 17.09 16.72
CA GLN A 98 -17.63 17.76 16.91
C GLN A 98 -18.59 16.94 17.78
N THR A 99 -18.70 15.63 17.50
CA THR A 99 -19.54 14.73 18.32
C THR A 99 -19.07 14.65 19.76
N LEU A 100 -17.75 14.52 19.99
CA LEU A 100 -17.16 14.54 21.34
C LEU A 100 -17.40 15.87 22.06
N GLN A 101 -17.31 17.02 21.36
CA GLN A 101 -17.62 18.32 21.94
C GLN A 101 -19.09 18.43 22.37
N GLN A 102 -20.02 17.91 21.57
CA GLN A 102 -21.44 17.87 21.91
C GLN A 102 -21.69 16.96 23.14
N GLN A 103 -21.09 15.77 23.17
CA GLN A 103 -21.18 14.86 24.31
C GLN A 103 -20.60 15.50 25.58
N LYS A 104 -19.47 16.20 25.49
CA LYS A 104 -18.87 16.93 26.62
C LYS A 104 -19.84 17.98 27.18
N LYS A 105 -20.52 18.75 26.32
CA LYS A 105 -21.53 19.72 26.75
C LYS A 105 -22.71 19.03 27.45
N GLN A 106 -23.24 17.95 26.87
CA GLN A 106 -24.34 17.19 27.49
C GLN A 106 -23.95 16.61 28.86
N ILE A 107 -22.72 16.11 29.01
CA ILE A 107 -22.20 15.62 30.30
C ILE A 107 -22.10 16.77 31.31
N GLN A 108 -21.61 17.94 30.91
CA GLN A 108 -21.54 19.11 31.79
C GLN A 108 -22.93 19.56 32.26
N GLU A 109 -23.93 19.55 31.37
CA GLU A 109 -25.32 19.86 31.72
C GLU A 109 -25.91 18.82 32.68
N LYS A 110 -25.69 17.52 32.42
CA LYS A 110 -26.11 16.44 33.34
C LYS A 110 -25.45 16.58 34.70
N LYS A 111 -24.15 16.90 34.75
CA LYS A 111 -23.42 17.11 36.00
C LYS A 111 -24.05 18.24 36.85
N ARG A 112 -24.46 19.34 36.21
CA ARG A 112 -25.17 20.43 36.90
C ARG A 112 -26.55 20.03 37.43
N LYS A 113 -27.25 19.11 36.77
CA LYS A 113 -28.56 18.59 37.23
C LYS A 113 -28.45 17.58 38.37
N ILE A 114 -27.38 16.79 38.40
CA ILE A 114 -27.21 15.68 39.36
C ILE A 114 -26.55 16.15 40.66
N MET A 115 -25.67 17.15 40.62
CA MET A 115 -25.07 17.68 41.86
C MET A 115 -26.10 18.57 42.58
N PRO A 116 -26.60 18.16 43.77
CA PRO A 116 -27.40 19.06 44.57
C PRO A 116 -26.51 20.19 45.09
N ASN A 117 -27.10 21.38 45.17
CA ASN A 117 -26.48 22.50 45.84
C ASN A 117 -26.36 22.17 47.35
N ALA A 118 -25.25 22.59 47.97
CA ALA A 118 -25.07 22.47 49.41
C ALA A 118 -26.27 23.10 50.15
N LEU A 119 -26.75 22.42 51.19
CA LEU A 119 -27.84 22.94 52.03
C LEU A 119 -27.37 24.22 52.72
N LYS A 120 -28.10 25.32 52.51
CA LYS A 120 -27.76 26.62 53.10
C LYS A 120 -28.27 26.78 54.53
N GLU A 121 -29.33 26.04 54.89
CA GLU A 121 -30.01 26.16 56.18
C GLU A 121 -30.67 24.83 56.54
N VAL A 122 -30.53 24.40 57.79
CA VAL A 122 -31.10 23.16 58.33
C VAL A 122 -32.00 23.50 59.51
N LYS A 123 -33.21 22.92 59.53
CA LYS A 123 -34.15 23.08 60.65
C LYS A 123 -33.87 22.00 61.69
N VAL A 124 -33.48 22.40 62.89
CA VAL A 124 -33.22 21.49 64.01
C VAL A 124 -34.35 21.60 65.03
N TYR A 125 -34.87 20.45 65.46
CA TYR A 125 -35.89 20.38 66.51
C TYR A 125 -35.22 20.27 67.88
N ASN A 126 -35.44 21.27 68.74
CA ASN A 126 -35.01 21.18 70.14
C ASN A 126 -35.97 20.30 70.95
N LYS A 127 -35.50 19.80 72.10
CA LYS A 127 -36.27 18.94 73.04
C LYS A 127 -37.60 19.53 73.52
N HIS A 128 -37.84 20.82 73.31
CA HIS A 128 -39.08 21.55 73.63
C HIS A 128 -39.98 21.83 72.41
N GLY A 129 -39.74 21.18 71.27
CA GLY A 129 -40.58 21.32 70.06
C GLY A 129 -40.39 22.63 69.27
N LYS A 130 -39.46 23.50 69.67
CA LYS A 130 -39.12 24.73 68.92
C LYS A 130 -38.19 24.40 67.75
N ILE A 131 -38.49 24.99 66.59
CA ILE A 131 -37.71 24.86 65.36
C ILE A 131 -36.72 26.04 65.28
N ALA A 132 -35.42 25.75 65.21
CA ALA A 132 -34.39 26.76 64.97
C ALA A 132 -33.75 26.51 63.59
N GLY A 133 -33.62 27.56 62.77
CA GLY A 133 -32.83 27.54 61.55
C GLY A 133 -31.35 27.70 61.90
N MET A 134 -30.52 26.76 61.48
CA MET A 134 -29.08 26.80 61.70
C MET A 134 -28.34 26.62 60.38
N GLN A 135 -27.17 27.25 60.26
CA GLN A 135 -26.26 26.96 59.16
C GLN A 135 -25.55 25.62 59.43
N PRO A 136 -25.52 24.70 58.47
CA PRO A 136 -24.83 23.44 58.66
C PRO A 136 -23.31 23.64 58.75
N ALA A 137 -22.68 23.05 59.77
CA ALA A 137 -21.22 23.08 59.95
C ALA A 137 -20.49 22.14 58.97
N GLU A 138 -21.18 21.10 58.49
CA GLU A 138 -20.71 20.18 57.46
C GLU A 138 -21.79 20.00 56.39
N ASN A 139 -21.39 19.74 55.16
CA ASN A 139 -22.31 19.47 54.06
C ASN A 139 -23.12 18.18 54.33
N LEU A 140 -24.30 18.34 54.91
CA LEU A 140 -25.26 17.25 55.13
C LEU A 140 -25.97 16.94 53.81
N TYR A 141 -25.69 15.78 53.26
CA TYR A 141 -26.40 15.24 52.10
C TYR A 141 -27.47 14.25 52.56
N GLY A 142 -28.64 14.27 51.93
CA GLY A 142 -29.71 13.30 52.22
C GLY A 142 -29.29 11.86 51.92
N GLU A 143 -29.90 10.90 52.60
CA GLU A 143 -29.56 9.47 52.51
C GLU A 143 -29.70 8.90 51.08
N GLU A 144 -30.69 9.37 50.32
CA GLU A 144 -30.84 9.03 48.89
C GLU A 144 -29.66 9.49 48.03
N LEU A 145 -29.10 10.66 48.34
CA LEU A 145 -27.94 11.18 47.61
C LEU A 145 -26.68 10.38 47.96
N TYR A 146 -26.52 10.02 49.23
CA TYR A 146 -25.42 9.18 49.68
C TYR A 146 -25.42 7.82 48.97
N GLN A 147 -26.58 7.17 48.84
CA GLN A 147 -26.69 5.92 48.10
C GLN A 147 -26.34 6.09 46.61
N LYS A 148 -26.84 7.13 45.94
CA LYS A 148 -26.48 7.44 44.55
C LYS A 148 -24.99 7.69 44.37
N TYR A 149 -24.37 8.44 45.29
CA TYR A 149 -22.93 8.71 45.27
C TYR A 149 -22.11 7.44 45.47
N ARG A 150 -22.55 6.53 46.35
CA ARG A 150 -21.89 5.25 46.59
C ARG A 150 -21.87 4.36 45.35
N VAL A 151 -22.98 4.28 44.63
CA VAL A 151 -23.05 3.55 43.34
C VAL A 151 -22.14 4.20 42.30
N ALA A 152 -22.23 5.52 42.13
CA ALA A 152 -21.38 6.26 41.19
C ALA A 152 -19.87 6.14 41.51
N LEU A 153 -19.50 6.08 42.80
CA LEU A 153 -18.12 5.84 43.24
C LEU A 153 -17.63 4.44 42.84
N LYS A 154 -18.49 3.43 42.95
CA LYS A 154 -18.18 2.07 42.52
C LYS A 154 -17.99 2.02 41.00
N GLU A 155 -18.93 2.56 40.24
CA GLU A 155 -18.85 2.67 38.77
C GLU A 155 -17.59 3.45 38.34
N SER A 156 -17.25 4.54 39.02
CA SER A 156 -16.04 5.32 38.73
C SER A 156 -14.77 4.53 38.97
N ARG A 157 -14.72 3.65 39.98
CA ARG A 157 -13.57 2.76 40.21
C ARG A 157 -13.47 1.70 39.12
N GLU A 158 -14.59 1.11 38.73
CA GLU A 158 -14.64 0.12 37.63
C GLU A 158 -14.18 0.75 36.30
N LEU A 159 -14.65 1.96 35.98
CA LEU A 159 -14.20 2.70 34.79
C LEU A 159 -12.71 3.04 34.86
N LYS A 160 -12.20 3.44 36.02
CA LYS A 160 -10.77 3.74 36.21
C LYS A 160 -9.89 2.50 35.98
N ASN A 161 -10.33 1.34 36.47
CA ASN A 161 -9.64 0.07 36.22
C ASN A 161 -9.65 -0.25 34.72
N LYS A 162 -10.81 -0.13 34.06
CA LYS A 162 -10.93 -0.40 32.63
C LYS A 162 -10.07 0.53 31.76
N ILE A 163 -9.94 1.79 32.16
CA ILE A 163 -9.00 2.73 31.53
C ILE A 163 -7.55 2.26 31.72
N SER A 164 -7.18 1.84 32.93
CA SER A 164 -5.84 1.32 33.20
C SER A 164 -5.53 0.07 32.38
N ASP A 165 -6.50 -0.83 32.21
CA ASP A 165 -6.35 -2.04 31.39
C ASP A 165 -6.15 -1.68 29.91
N LEU A 166 -6.97 -0.77 29.38
CA LEU A 166 -6.84 -0.28 28.01
C LEU A 166 -5.51 0.46 27.78
N GLU A 167 -5.02 1.21 28.76
CA GLU A 167 -3.71 1.88 28.67
C GLU A 167 -2.54 0.87 28.63
N LEU A 168 -2.65 -0.24 29.37
CA LEU A 168 -1.67 -1.33 29.32
C LEU A 168 -1.70 -2.04 27.96
N GLU A 169 -2.88 -2.39 27.47
CA GLU A 169 -3.06 -3.00 26.14
C GLU A 169 -2.52 -2.08 25.03
N ASN A 170 -2.79 -0.78 25.10
CA ASN A 170 -2.27 0.18 24.13
C ASN A 170 -0.73 0.23 24.14
N ARG A 171 -0.10 0.14 25.32
CA ARG A 171 1.36 0.06 25.42
C ARG A 171 1.90 -1.24 24.82
N GLN A 172 1.22 -2.37 25.05
CA GLN A 172 1.60 -3.66 24.45
C GLN A 172 1.54 -3.60 22.93
N LEU A 173 0.42 -3.15 22.37
CA LEU A 173 0.26 -3.01 20.92
C LEU A 173 1.31 -2.08 20.29
N ARG A 174 1.70 -0.99 20.98
CA ARG A 174 2.78 -0.11 20.50
C ARG A 174 4.13 -0.82 20.43
N ILE A 175 4.42 -1.70 21.38
CA ILE A 175 5.65 -2.50 21.38
C ILE A 175 5.59 -3.51 20.24
N GLU A 176 4.49 -4.24 20.10
CA GLU A 176 4.29 -5.23 19.02
C GLU A 176 4.47 -4.59 17.64
N VAL A 177 3.83 -3.43 17.40
CA VAL A 177 3.98 -2.70 16.14
C VAL A 177 5.43 -2.30 15.88
N ARG A 178 6.12 -1.77 16.90
CA ARG A 178 7.55 -1.40 16.78
C ARG A 178 8.39 -2.62 16.41
N ASP A 179 8.16 -3.74 17.06
CA ASP A 179 8.94 -4.96 16.86
C ASP A 179 8.64 -5.56 15.47
N SER A 180 7.38 -5.54 15.02
CA SER A 180 7.02 -5.91 13.63
C SER A 180 7.71 -5.04 12.58
N TYR A 181 7.81 -3.72 12.80
CA TYR A 181 8.55 -2.85 11.88
C TYR A 181 10.05 -3.16 11.85
N ALA A 182 10.63 -3.50 13.00
CA ALA A 182 12.03 -3.90 13.06
C ALA A 182 12.27 -5.24 12.32
N GLU A 183 11.36 -6.20 12.45
CA GLU A 183 11.41 -7.47 11.71
C GLU A 183 11.30 -7.26 10.19
N LEU A 184 10.35 -6.44 9.74
CA LEU A 184 10.21 -6.11 8.32
C LEU A 184 11.47 -5.43 7.76
N ALA A 185 12.05 -4.47 8.49
CA ALA A 185 13.28 -3.80 8.08
C ALA A 185 14.48 -4.76 7.98
N LEU A 186 14.56 -5.76 8.87
CA LEU A 186 15.58 -6.80 8.81
C LEU A 186 15.38 -7.76 7.63
N GLN A 187 14.13 -8.14 7.33
CA GLN A 187 13.81 -8.96 6.15
C GLN A 187 14.20 -8.25 4.85
N GLU A 188 13.86 -6.97 4.71
CA GLU A 188 14.23 -6.17 3.53
C GLU A 188 15.75 -6.01 3.37
N LEU A 189 16.51 -6.01 4.46
CA LEU A 189 17.97 -5.98 4.43
C LEU A 189 18.58 -7.35 4.08
N GLY A 190 17.95 -8.43 4.55
CA GLY A 190 18.35 -9.80 4.25
C GLY A 190 18.10 -10.22 2.80
N GLU A 191 17.03 -9.73 2.17
CA GLU A 191 16.74 -9.97 0.74
C GLU A 191 17.64 -9.16 -0.21
N LYS A 192 18.35 -8.14 0.29
CA LYS A 192 19.26 -7.28 -0.50
C LYS A 192 20.73 -7.72 -0.45
N MET A 193 21.09 -8.72 0.37
CA MET A 193 22.41 -9.37 0.36
C MET A 193 22.39 -10.64 -0.47
#